data_AF-A0A950TSJ4-F1
#
_entry.id   AF-A0A950TSJ4-F1
#
_cell.length_a   1.000
_cell.length_b   1.000
_cell.length_c   1.000
_cell.angle_alpha   90.00
_cell.angle_beta   90.00
_cell.angle_gamma   90.00
#
_symmetry.space_group_name_H-M   'P 1'
#
loop_
_entity.id
_entity.type
_entity.pdbx_description
1 polymer ?
#
loop_
_entity_poly.entity_id
_entity_poly.type
_entity_poly.pdbx_seq_one_letter_code
_entity_poly.pdbx_strand_id
1 'polypeptide(L)'
;MRKRFLLSTLLALTACCQKAPAREASLILMNGKIWTEDPTQPLAQAVALDGCRILAVGNDQAIQRFAGPDTQRIDLGRRLVLPGFNDAHVHFLGGGESLITVQLRTANSQAEFRERIARFAQTLPPDRWLRNGLWDHQRWSPPLLPDHGLIDDVSGGHPAFLWRLDGHMALANALAMKLAGIDRNTQDVPGGEIERDKDGNPTGILKDAATALVVRVMPPLSGEEQGQAMQAAMREAAAHGVTSVQNMADTAEDRSQPDNFRWFEKTERDGQLTVRIYEAMPVRDWKTVSDLGITAPFGGPYLRIGNLKAFADGALGSATAWMDQPFANSESKTGLPSRDLLDLEQFYDSLRQADKAGLQLSIHAIGDRANRTILDLYARLERDNGPADRRLRIEHAQHLHPPDYARFAKLRVIVSMQPYHAIDDGRWAETMLGPTRIRSSYA
;
A
#
# COMPACT_ATOMS: atom_id res chain seq x y z
N MET A 1 -41.11 21.15 -79.22
CA MET A 1 -40.60 21.76 -77.98
C MET A 1 -41.42 21.20 -76.80
N ARG A 2 -41.01 20.08 -76.21
CA ARG A 2 -40.42 19.95 -74.84
C ARG A 2 -41.20 20.69 -73.74
N LYS A 3 -41.94 19.91 -72.90
CA LYS A 3 -41.67 19.60 -71.46
C LYS A 3 -42.19 20.73 -70.52
N ARG A 4 -42.86 20.53 -69.37
CA ARG A 4 -42.81 19.50 -68.31
C ARG A 4 -44.13 19.48 -67.50
N PHE A 5 -44.64 18.28 -67.18
CA PHE A 5 -45.48 18.04 -66.00
C PHE A 5 -44.53 17.82 -64.81
N LEU A 6 -44.71 18.57 -63.71
CA LEU A 6 -44.06 18.24 -62.43
C LEU A 6 -45.02 17.34 -61.64
N LEU A 7 -44.62 16.08 -61.47
CA LEU A 7 -45.23 15.14 -60.54
C LEU A 7 -44.43 15.25 -59.23
N SER A 8 -45.05 15.81 -58.18
CA SER A 8 -44.45 15.90 -56.84
C SER A 8 -44.72 14.59 -56.08
N THR A 9 -43.69 13.75 -56.01
CA THR A 9 -43.66 12.51 -55.20
C THR A 9 -43.48 12.87 -53.72
N LEU A 10 -44.49 12.61 -52.89
CA LEU A 10 -44.39 12.73 -51.44
C LEU A 10 -43.71 11.46 -50.90
N LEU A 11 -42.40 11.54 -50.63
CA LEU A 11 -41.66 10.45 -49.97
C LEU A 11 -41.91 10.54 -48.47
N ALA A 12 -42.72 9.64 -47.92
CA ALA A 12 -42.86 9.47 -46.48
C ALA A 12 -41.57 8.84 -45.93
N LEU A 13 -40.68 9.67 -45.38
CA LEU A 13 -39.58 9.22 -44.53
C LEU A 13 -40.16 8.73 -43.20
N THR A 14 -40.48 7.44 -43.13
CA THR A 14 -40.61 6.74 -41.85
C THR A 14 -39.22 6.68 -41.22
N ALA A 15 -38.92 7.66 -40.36
CA ALA A 15 -37.79 7.59 -39.46
C ALA A 15 -37.99 6.39 -38.52
N CYS A 16 -37.39 5.25 -38.87
CA CYS A 16 -37.14 4.17 -37.91
C CYS A 16 -36.25 4.77 -36.82
N CYS A 17 -36.85 5.19 -35.71
CA CYS A 17 -36.15 5.28 -34.44
C CYS A 17 -35.71 3.86 -34.06
N GLN A 18 -34.58 3.41 -34.60
CA GLN A 18 -33.83 2.32 -34.00
C GLN A 18 -33.42 2.82 -32.62
N LYS A 19 -34.21 2.45 -31.59
CA LYS A 19 -33.74 2.48 -30.21
C LYS A 19 -32.41 1.74 -30.24
N ALA A 20 -31.33 2.42 -29.82
CA ALA A 20 -30.08 1.74 -29.56
C ALA A 20 -30.38 0.48 -28.72
N PRO A 21 -29.84 -0.70 -29.07
CA PRO A 21 -30.12 -1.91 -28.33
C PRO A 21 -29.87 -1.65 -26.86
N ALA A 22 -30.85 -1.99 -26.02
CA ALA A 22 -30.69 -1.88 -24.57
C ALA A 22 -29.44 -2.68 -24.20
N ARG A 23 -28.54 -2.07 -23.43
CA ARG A 23 -27.27 -2.72 -23.06
C ARG A 23 -27.59 -4.00 -22.27
N GLU A 24 -27.24 -5.14 -22.85
CA GLU A 24 -27.47 -6.46 -22.25
C GLU A 24 -26.40 -6.76 -21.20
N ALA A 25 -26.78 -7.52 -20.17
CA ALA A 25 -25.89 -7.96 -19.11
C ALA A 25 -25.05 -9.17 -19.57
N SER A 26 -23.77 -9.18 -19.25
CA SER A 26 -22.95 -10.39 -19.36
C SER A 26 -23.25 -11.38 -18.23
N LEU A 27 -23.61 -10.88 -17.04
CA LEU A 27 -23.90 -11.67 -15.85
C LEU A 27 -25.09 -11.09 -15.07
N ILE A 28 -26.00 -11.96 -14.63
CA ILE A 28 -27.04 -11.65 -13.66
C ILE A 28 -26.89 -12.57 -12.46
N LEU A 29 -26.74 -11.97 -11.28
CA LEU A 29 -26.90 -12.66 -10.00
C LEU A 29 -28.34 -12.43 -9.51
N MET A 30 -29.07 -13.49 -9.15
CA MET A 30 -30.47 -13.42 -8.75
C MET A 30 -30.79 -14.28 -7.52
N ASN A 31 -31.97 -14.08 -6.94
CA ASN A 31 -32.44 -14.76 -5.74
C ASN A 31 -31.43 -14.64 -4.59
N GLY A 32 -30.84 -13.46 -4.43
CA GLY A 32 -29.82 -13.16 -3.43
C GLY A 32 -30.30 -12.21 -2.33
N LYS A 33 -29.37 -11.91 -1.42
CA LYS A 33 -29.42 -10.71 -0.57
C LYS A 33 -28.25 -9.83 -1.01
N ILE A 34 -28.50 -8.83 -1.84
CA ILE A 34 -27.46 -7.95 -2.35
C ILE A 34 -27.39 -6.74 -1.43
N TRP A 35 -26.31 -6.61 -0.66
CA TRP A 35 -26.03 -5.40 0.13
C TRP A 35 -25.38 -4.36 -0.78
N THR A 36 -25.98 -3.18 -0.87
CA THR A 36 -25.59 -2.15 -1.86
C THR A 36 -24.75 -1.03 -1.26
N GLU A 37 -24.74 -0.91 0.07
CA GLU A 37 -24.27 0.26 0.82
C GLU A 37 -24.97 1.59 0.45
N ASP A 38 -26.03 1.57 -0.36
CA ASP A 38 -26.87 2.72 -0.66
C ASP A 38 -27.92 2.88 0.45
N PRO A 39 -27.93 4.00 1.21
CA PRO A 39 -28.91 4.24 2.26
C PRO A 39 -30.38 4.22 1.77
N THR A 40 -30.61 4.49 0.48
CA THR A 40 -31.94 4.54 -0.13
C THR A 40 -32.41 3.18 -0.65
N GLN A 41 -31.48 2.26 -0.91
CA GLN A 41 -31.78 0.88 -1.30
C GLN A 41 -30.76 -0.10 -0.67
N PRO A 42 -30.72 -0.26 0.68
CA PRO A 42 -29.63 -1.01 1.33
C PRO A 42 -29.57 -2.49 0.93
N LEU A 43 -30.70 -3.07 0.55
CA LEU A 43 -30.82 -4.47 0.13
C LEU A 43 -31.58 -4.59 -1.20
N ALA A 44 -31.14 -5.54 -2.02
CA ALA A 44 -31.80 -5.95 -3.25
C ALA A 44 -31.76 -7.48 -3.42
N GLN A 45 -32.43 -8.01 -4.44
CA GLN A 45 -32.49 -9.46 -4.69
C GLN A 45 -31.58 -9.88 -5.85
N ALA A 46 -31.31 -8.97 -6.79
CA ALA A 46 -30.56 -9.24 -8.00
C ALA A 46 -29.70 -8.06 -8.45
N VAL A 47 -28.65 -8.36 -9.20
CA VAL A 47 -27.75 -7.40 -9.85
C VAL A 47 -27.42 -7.86 -11.26
N ALA A 48 -27.50 -6.94 -12.23
CA ALA A 48 -27.04 -7.14 -13.60
C ALA A 48 -25.70 -6.45 -13.80
N LEU A 49 -24.75 -7.14 -14.42
CA LEU A 49 -23.41 -6.66 -14.72
C LEU A 49 -23.11 -6.82 -16.21
N ASP A 50 -22.33 -5.88 -16.74
CA ASP A 50 -21.68 -6.00 -18.04
C ASP A 50 -20.19 -5.69 -17.88
N GLY A 51 -19.37 -6.74 -18.00
CA GLY A 51 -17.95 -6.70 -17.71
C GLY A 51 -17.68 -6.18 -16.29
N CYS A 52 -17.01 -5.02 -16.21
CA CYS A 52 -16.62 -4.40 -14.94
C CYS A 52 -17.64 -3.36 -14.41
N ARG A 53 -18.86 -3.30 -14.95
CA ARG A 53 -19.87 -2.30 -14.56
C ARG A 53 -21.16 -2.96 -14.11
N ILE A 54 -21.74 -2.41 -13.05
CA ILE A 54 -23.12 -2.70 -12.64
C ILE A 54 -24.05 -1.93 -13.58
N LEU A 55 -24.98 -2.65 -14.24
CA LEU A 55 -26.02 -2.05 -15.09
C LEU A 55 -27.26 -1.68 -14.27
N ALA A 56 -27.63 -2.54 -13.32
CA ALA A 56 -28.77 -2.31 -12.44
C ALA A 56 -28.72 -3.20 -11.20
N VAL A 57 -29.35 -2.72 -10.13
CA VAL A 57 -29.59 -3.45 -8.88
C VAL A 57 -31.08 -3.37 -8.56
N GLY A 58 -31.70 -4.48 -8.16
CA GLY A 58 -33.16 -4.50 -7.99
C GLY A 58 -33.73 -5.84 -7.53
N ASN A 59 -35.02 -6.01 -7.74
CA ASN A 59 -35.68 -7.31 -7.52
C ASN A 59 -35.43 -8.27 -8.70
N ASP A 60 -35.69 -9.56 -8.49
CA ASP A 60 -35.40 -10.61 -9.48
C ASP A 60 -36.10 -10.38 -10.82
N GLN A 61 -37.33 -9.85 -10.79
CA GLN A 61 -38.14 -9.60 -11.98
C GLN A 61 -37.62 -8.40 -12.79
N ALA A 62 -37.28 -7.30 -12.12
CA ALA A 62 -36.83 -6.06 -12.75
C ALA A 62 -35.49 -6.24 -13.48
N ILE A 63 -34.61 -7.08 -12.95
CA ILE A 63 -33.28 -7.33 -13.54
C ILE A 63 -33.37 -8.19 -14.81
N GLN A 64 -34.44 -8.97 -15.01
CA GLN A 64 -34.62 -9.80 -16.21
C GLN A 64 -34.60 -9.01 -17.51
N ARG A 65 -35.01 -7.73 -17.48
CA ARG A 65 -35.03 -6.87 -18.68
C ARG A 65 -33.65 -6.61 -19.29
N PHE A 66 -32.58 -6.89 -18.55
CA PHE A 66 -31.21 -6.75 -19.00
C PHE A 66 -30.64 -8.05 -19.58
N ALA A 67 -31.38 -9.16 -19.53
CA ALA A 67 -30.89 -10.43 -20.02
C ALA A 67 -30.98 -10.51 -21.55
N GLY A 68 -29.84 -10.80 -22.18
CA GLY A 68 -29.70 -11.22 -23.57
C GLY A 68 -29.54 -12.74 -23.71
N PRO A 69 -29.39 -13.24 -24.95
CA PRO A 69 -29.21 -14.66 -25.24
C PRO A 69 -27.94 -15.24 -24.61
N ASP A 70 -26.88 -14.43 -24.47
CA ASP A 70 -25.58 -14.85 -23.92
C ASP A 70 -25.40 -14.51 -22.43
N THR A 71 -26.43 -13.96 -21.77
CA THR A 71 -26.34 -13.58 -20.36
C THR A 71 -26.19 -14.81 -19.46
N GLN A 72 -25.07 -14.89 -18.75
CA GLN A 72 -24.91 -15.87 -17.68
C GLN A 72 -25.83 -15.51 -16.50
N ARG A 73 -26.51 -16.51 -15.94
CA ARG A 73 -27.40 -16.33 -14.78
C ARG A 73 -26.95 -17.23 -13.64
N ILE A 74 -26.83 -16.65 -12.46
CA ILE A 74 -26.45 -17.37 -11.23
C ILE A 74 -27.56 -17.18 -10.20
N ASP A 75 -28.21 -18.29 -9.83
CA ASP A 75 -29.11 -18.33 -8.68
C ASP A 75 -28.28 -18.43 -7.40
N LEU A 76 -28.37 -17.40 -6.56
CA LEU A 76 -27.62 -17.30 -5.32
C LEU A 76 -28.22 -18.14 -4.19
N GLY A 77 -29.45 -18.65 -4.32
CA GLY A 77 -30.09 -19.46 -3.29
C GLY A 77 -30.23 -18.73 -1.95
N ARG A 78 -30.54 -17.43 -1.99
CA ARG A 78 -30.64 -16.48 -0.86
C ARG A 78 -29.33 -16.17 -0.14
N ARG A 79 -28.17 -16.51 -0.74
CA ARG A 79 -26.85 -16.11 -0.23
C ARG A 79 -26.67 -14.59 -0.30
N LEU A 80 -25.80 -14.09 0.58
CA LEU A 80 -25.42 -12.68 0.69
C LEU A 80 -24.35 -12.34 -0.35
N VAL A 81 -24.54 -11.22 -1.04
CA VAL A 81 -23.53 -10.57 -1.89
C VAL A 81 -23.19 -9.24 -1.24
N LEU A 82 -21.90 -9.01 -1.07
CA LEU A 82 -21.34 -7.78 -0.52
C LEU A 82 -20.58 -7.06 -1.64
N PRO A 83 -20.38 -5.73 -1.53
CA PRO A 83 -19.28 -5.08 -2.23
C PRO A 83 -17.97 -5.79 -1.88
N GLY A 84 -17.11 -6.02 -2.86
CA GLY A 84 -15.79 -6.57 -2.60
C GLY A 84 -14.98 -5.59 -1.75
N PHE A 85 -14.16 -6.10 -0.82
CA PHE A 85 -13.40 -5.23 0.07
C PHE A 85 -12.35 -4.44 -0.72
N ASN A 86 -12.13 -3.21 -0.26
CA ASN A 86 -11.07 -2.32 -0.76
C ASN A 86 -10.05 -2.11 0.34
N ASP A 87 -8.83 -2.61 0.16
CA ASP A 87 -7.74 -2.31 1.08
C ASP A 87 -7.12 -0.97 0.71
N ALA A 88 -7.23 0.01 1.62
CA ALA A 88 -6.83 1.39 1.35
C ALA A 88 -5.32 1.61 1.44
N HIS A 89 -4.53 0.65 1.93
CA HIS A 89 -3.08 0.81 2.05
C HIS A 89 -2.38 -0.55 2.09
N VAL A 90 -1.72 -0.91 0.99
CA VAL A 90 -0.88 -2.11 0.92
C VAL A 90 0.40 -1.86 0.16
N HIS A 91 1.37 -2.74 0.36
CA HIS A 91 2.52 -2.92 -0.50
C HIS A 91 2.32 -4.26 -1.22
N PHE A 92 1.59 -4.26 -2.35
CA PHE A 92 0.96 -5.46 -2.89
C PHE A 92 1.97 -6.50 -3.39
N LEU A 93 2.93 -6.09 -4.23
CA LEU A 93 3.99 -6.99 -4.72
C LEU A 93 4.96 -7.40 -3.61
N GLY A 94 5.35 -6.48 -2.72
CA GLY A 94 6.15 -6.79 -1.54
C GLY A 94 5.45 -7.78 -0.60
N GLY A 95 4.13 -7.65 -0.43
CA GLY A 95 3.29 -8.61 0.27
C GLY A 95 3.30 -9.98 -0.40
N GLY A 96 3.19 -10.03 -1.74
CA GLY A 96 3.36 -11.24 -2.53
C GLY A 96 4.71 -11.93 -2.34
N GLU A 97 5.80 -11.16 -2.36
CA GLU A 97 7.16 -11.65 -2.08
C GLU A 97 7.24 -12.22 -0.66
N SER A 98 6.63 -11.52 0.31
CA SER A 98 6.62 -11.96 1.71
C SER A 98 5.94 -13.33 1.90
N LEU A 99 5.00 -13.72 1.04
CA LEU A 99 4.29 -15.00 1.10
C LEU A 99 5.11 -16.17 0.53
N ILE A 100 6.07 -15.90 -0.35
CA ILE A 100 6.89 -16.93 -1.02
C ILE A 100 8.33 -17.04 -0.46
N THR A 101 8.65 -16.19 0.52
CA THR A 101 9.96 -16.16 1.19
C THR A 101 9.91 -16.84 2.56
N VAL A 102 11.04 -16.85 3.28
CA VAL A 102 11.13 -17.45 4.61
C VAL A 102 10.09 -16.82 5.56
N GLN A 103 9.41 -17.65 6.36
CA GLN A 103 8.32 -17.19 7.24
C GLN A 103 8.82 -17.07 8.70
N LEU A 104 9.10 -15.85 9.16
CA LEU A 104 9.73 -15.61 10.47
C LEU A 104 8.84 -14.86 11.48
N ARG A 105 7.73 -14.24 11.03
CA ARG A 105 6.77 -13.50 11.88
C ARG A 105 6.28 -14.28 13.11
N THR A 106 6.16 -15.60 12.99
CA THR A 106 5.65 -16.48 14.05
C THR A 106 6.71 -17.24 14.82
N ALA A 107 7.99 -16.99 14.58
CA ALA A 107 9.06 -17.59 15.36
C ALA A 107 9.08 -17.01 16.79
N ASN A 108 8.85 -17.86 17.80
CA ASN A 108 8.73 -17.43 19.20
C ASN A 108 10.05 -17.53 19.98
N SER A 109 11.14 -17.89 19.32
CA SER A 109 12.48 -17.91 19.90
C SER A 109 13.55 -17.71 18.83
N GLN A 110 14.74 -17.31 19.27
CA GLN A 110 15.93 -17.25 18.41
C GLN A 110 16.28 -18.63 17.82
N ALA A 111 16.06 -19.72 18.57
CA ALA A 111 16.31 -21.07 18.07
C ALA A 111 15.38 -21.44 16.91
N GLU A 112 14.07 -21.18 17.06
CA GLU A 112 13.08 -21.40 16.01
C GLU A 112 13.34 -20.50 14.79
N PHE A 113 13.74 -19.25 15.03
CA PHE A 113 14.12 -18.30 13.98
C PHE A 113 15.28 -18.86 13.12
N ARG A 114 16.35 -19.34 13.78
CA ARG A 114 17.50 -19.97 13.10
C ARG A 114 17.10 -21.24 12.35
N GLU A 115 16.28 -22.09 12.96
CA GLU A 115 15.82 -23.34 12.35
C GLU A 115 15.06 -23.08 11.04
N ARG A 116 14.15 -22.09 11.04
CA ARG A 116 13.37 -21.71 9.86
C ARG A 116 14.26 -21.14 8.75
N ILE A 117 15.25 -20.32 9.12
CA ILE A 117 16.26 -19.81 8.17
C ILE A 117 17.06 -20.95 7.57
N ALA A 118 17.61 -21.85 8.40
CA ALA A 118 18.39 -22.99 7.94
C ALA A 118 17.59 -23.88 6.97
N ARG A 119 16.32 -24.17 7.31
CA ARG A 119 15.43 -24.96 6.46
C ARG A 119 15.17 -24.27 5.12
N PHE A 120 14.89 -22.97 5.13
CA PHE A 120 14.60 -22.24 3.89
C PHE A 120 15.85 -22.07 3.03
N ALA A 121 17.01 -21.82 3.63
CA ALA A 121 18.30 -21.72 2.94
C ALA A 121 18.61 -22.99 2.12
N GLN A 122 18.27 -24.19 2.64
CA GLN A 122 18.45 -25.44 1.90
C GLN A 122 17.59 -25.56 0.63
N THR A 123 16.54 -24.75 0.51
CA THR A 123 15.68 -24.73 -0.68
C THR A 123 16.10 -23.67 -1.71
N LEU A 124 17.01 -22.77 -1.34
CA LEU A 124 17.46 -21.70 -2.22
C LEU A 124 18.58 -22.18 -3.17
N PRO A 125 18.48 -21.87 -4.47
CA PRO A 125 19.60 -22.02 -5.39
C PRO A 125 20.83 -21.21 -4.94
N PRO A 126 22.06 -21.65 -5.27
CA PRO A 126 23.26 -20.85 -5.07
C PRO A 126 23.10 -19.41 -5.58
N ASP A 127 23.80 -18.46 -4.95
CA ASP A 127 23.81 -17.04 -5.29
C ASP A 127 22.46 -16.29 -5.09
N ARG A 128 21.44 -16.94 -4.54
CA ARG A 128 20.19 -16.29 -4.11
C ARG A 128 20.34 -15.63 -2.75
N TRP A 129 19.54 -14.60 -2.53
CA TRP A 129 19.45 -13.89 -1.25
C TRP A 129 18.32 -14.48 -0.40
N LEU A 130 18.56 -14.59 0.90
CA LEU A 130 17.49 -14.75 1.90
C LEU A 130 16.83 -13.38 2.11
N ARG A 131 15.55 -13.27 1.80
CA ARG A 131 14.80 -12.00 1.81
C ARG A 131 13.60 -12.06 2.76
N ASN A 132 13.12 -10.90 3.18
CA ASN A 132 11.89 -10.76 3.97
C ASN A 132 11.92 -11.57 5.27
N GLY A 133 10.85 -12.25 5.67
CA GLY A 133 10.74 -12.87 6.99
C GLY A 133 9.65 -12.27 7.87
N LEU A 134 9.53 -10.94 7.86
CA LEU A 134 8.61 -10.17 8.71
C LEU A 134 8.76 -10.52 10.20
N TRP A 135 10.00 -10.63 10.69
CA TRP A 135 10.29 -11.16 12.01
C TRP A 135 9.88 -10.23 13.16
N ASP A 136 9.66 -10.82 14.33
CA ASP A 136 9.23 -10.09 15.54
C ASP A 136 10.01 -10.54 16.77
N HIS A 137 11.03 -9.77 17.17
CA HIS A 137 11.81 -10.07 18.38
C HIS A 137 11.01 -9.87 19.67
N GLN A 138 9.89 -9.12 19.64
CA GLN A 138 9.04 -8.90 20.83
C GLN A 138 8.31 -10.18 21.24
N ARG A 139 8.33 -11.22 20.40
CA ARG A 139 7.81 -12.56 20.72
C ARG A 139 8.80 -13.43 21.48
N TRP A 140 10.07 -13.03 21.54
CA TRP A 140 11.12 -13.82 22.18
C TRP A 140 11.20 -13.50 23.67
N SER A 141 11.73 -14.44 24.44
CA SER A 141 12.00 -14.26 25.87
C SER A 141 13.46 -14.59 26.15
N PRO A 142 14.34 -13.59 26.41
CA PRO A 142 14.06 -12.15 26.43
C PRO A 142 13.84 -11.54 25.02
N PRO A 143 13.14 -10.38 24.90
CA PRO A 143 12.84 -9.73 23.62
C PRO A 143 14.03 -8.90 23.13
N LEU A 144 15.16 -9.55 22.88
CA LEU A 144 16.39 -8.90 22.43
C LEU A 144 16.44 -8.79 20.90
N LEU A 145 16.93 -7.66 20.40
CA LEU A 145 17.26 -7.52 18.99
C LEU A 145 18.33 -8.56 18.60
N PRO A 146 18.20 -9.20 17.43
CA PRO A 146 19.23 -10.10 16.91
C PRO A 146 20.42 -9.31 16.35
N ASP A 147 21.58 -9.95 16.31
CA ASP A 147 22.73 -9.54 15.50
C ASP A 147 22.91 -10.49 14.31
N HIS A 148 23.82 -10.13 13.39
CA HIS A 148 24.14 -10.92 12.21
C HIS A 148 24.71 -12.29 12.58
N GLY A 149 25.43 -12.39 13.70
CA GLY A 149 26.02 -13.62 14.21
C GLY A 149 24.96 -14.69 14.53
N LEU A 150 23.73 -14.29 14.83
CA LEU A 150 22.60 -15.20 15.02
C LEU A 150 22.29 -16.01 13.74
N ILE A 151 22.52 -15.45 12.56
CA ILE A 151 22.08 -16.03 11.28
C ILE A 151 23.20 -16.40 10.33
N ASP A 152 24.44 -15.95 10.57
CA ASP A 152 25.56 -16.15 9.63
C ASP A 152 25.79 -17.62 9.28
N ASP A 153 25.81 -18.52 10.28
CA ASP A 153 26.10 -19.94 10.08
C ASP A 153 24.93 -20.72 9.49
N VAL A 154 23.70 -20.31 9.78
CA VAL A 154 22.46 -20.95 9.27
C VAL A 154 22.00 -20.39 7.92
N SER A 155 22.63 -19.33 7.41
CA SER A 155 22.30 -18.73 6.12
C SER A 155 22.76 -19.57 4.92
N GLY A 156 23.46 -20.69 5.12
CA GLY A 156 23.87 -21.58 4.03
C GLY A 156 24.82 -20.96 3.00
N GLY A 157 25.50 -19.86 3.36
CA GLY A 157 26.34 -19.09 2.44
C GLY A 157 25.57 -18.06 1.59
N HIS A 158 24.26 -17.93 1.76
CA HIS A 158 23.45 -16.90 1.10
C HIS A 158 23.62 -15.54 1.81
N PRO A 159 23.70 -14.42 1.07
CA PRO A 159 23.49 -13.11 1.67
C PRO A 159 22.05 -13.04 2.21
N ALA A 160 21.86 -12.51 3.41
CA ALA A 160 20.55 -12.39 4.04
C ALA A 160 20.23 -10.93 4.35
N PHE A 161 19.01 -10.52 3.99
CA PHE A 161 18.45 -9.24 4.36
C PHE A 161 16.97 -9.42 4.74
N LEU A 162 16.73 -9.51 6.04
CA LEU A 162 15.47 -9.98 6.60
C LEU A 162 14.70 -8.83 7.25
N TRP A 163 13.53 -8.49 6.72
CA TRP A 163 12.71 -7.39 7.23
C TRP A 163 12.01 -7.75 8.54
N ARG A 164 12.03 -6.81 9.49
CA ARG A 164 11.17 -6.82 10.68
C ARG A 164 9.73 -6.58 10.25
N LEU A 165 8.78 -7.08 11.05
CA LEU A 165 7.34 -6.99 10.78
C LEU A 165 6.81 -5.58 10.49
N ASP A 166 7.49 -4.53 10.96
CA ASP A 166 7.09 -3.14 10.84
C ASP A 166 7.57 -2.49 9.53
N GLY A 167 8.44 -3.15 8.75
CA GLY A 167 8.98 -2.60 7.50
C GLY A 167 10.02 -1.49 7.68
N HIS A 168 10.36 -1.10 8.92
CA HIS A 168 11.29 0.01 9.21
C HIS A 168 12.64 -0.45 9.77
N MET A 169 12.82 -1.76 9.92
CA MET A 169 14.06 -2.38 10.37
C MET A 169 14.34 -3.66 9.58
N ALA A 170 15.60 -3.93 9.28
CA ALA A 170 16.03 -5.20 8.69
C ALA A 170 17.31 -5.72 9.32
N LEU A 171 17.47 -7.05 9.33
CA LEU A 171 18.66 -7.77 9.75
C LEU A 171 19.45 -8.22 8.52
N ALA A 172 20.64 -7.66 8.33
CA ALA A 172 21.62 -8.07 7.34
C ALA A 172 22.62 -9.05 7.97
N ASN A 173 22.91 -10.16 7.29
CA ASN A 173 24.02 -11.03 7.70
C ASN A 173 25.39 -10.42 7.32
N ALA A 174 26.49 -10.99 7.80
CA ALA A 174 27.84 -10.49 7.54
C ALA A 174 28.17 -10.45 6.05
N LEU A 175 27.69 -11.42 5.28
CA LEU A 175 27.90 -11.46 3.83
C LEU A 175 27.17 -10.32 3.11
N ALA A 176 25.90 -10.06 3.46
CA ALA A 176 25.15 -8.93 2.91
C ALA A 176 25.78 -7.59 3.26
N MET A 177 26.24 -7.40 4.51
CA MET A 177 26.98 -6.19 4.91
C MET A 177 28.28 -6.01 4.13
N LYS A 178 29.04 -7.09 3.93
CA LYS A 178 30.28 -7.07 3.13
C LYS A 178 30.00 -6.65 1.68
N LEU A 179 28.95 -7.18 1.05
CA LEU A 179 28.55 -6.79 -0.31
C LEU A 179 28.12 -5.32 -0.38
N ALA A 180 27.47 -4.82 0.67
CA ALA A 180 27.03 -3.42 0.78
C ALA A 180 28.16 -2.44 1.10
N GLY A 181 29.35 -2.94 1.49
CA GLY A 181 30.47 -2.14 1.97
C GLY A 181 30.24 -1.53 3.35
N ILE A 182 29.42 -2.17 4.19
CA ILE A 182 29.13 -1.71 5.56
C ILE A 182 30.20 -2.28 6.50
N ASP A 183 30.85 -1.39 7.24
CA ASP A 183 31.89 -1.69 8.21
C ASP A 183 31.81 -0.76 9.44
N ARG A 184 32.80 -0.86 10.34
CA ARG A 184 32.89 -0.02 11.54
C ARG A 184 32.98 1.49 11.25
N ASN A 185 33.49 1.88 10.09
CA ASN A 185 33.70 3.29 9.72
C ASN A 185 32.51 3.89 8.97
N THR A 186 31.61 3.05 8.47
CA THR A 186 30.37 3.46 7.81
C THR A 186 29.56 4.34 8.76
N GLN A 187 29.21 5.54 8.36
CA GLN A 187 28.41 6.45 9.18
C GLN A 187 26.92 6.15 9.03
N ASP A 188 26.12 6.61 9.98
CA ASP A 188 24.67 6.68 9.79
C ASP A 188 24.34 7.59 8.60
N VAL A 189 23.21 7.31 7.96
CA VAL A 189 22.72 8.09 6.81
C VAL A 189 21.62 9.03 7.25
N PRO A 190 21.44 10.19 6.61
CA PRO A 190 20.32 11.07 6.94
C PRO A 190 18.98 10.32 6.79
N GLY A 191 18.17 10.32 7.86
CA GLY A 191 16.91 9.58 7.90
C GLY A 191 17.04 8.08 8.19
N GLY A 192 18.19 7.59 8.67
CA GLY A 192 18.39 6.18 9.01
C GLY A 192 19.48 5.95 10.06
N GLU A 193 19.44 4.79 10.70
CA GLU A 193 20.36 4.41 11.80
C GLU A 193 20.94 3.01 11.54
N ILE A 194 22.24 2.84 11.77
CA ILE A 194 22.93 1.55 11.81
C ILE A 194 23.15 1.18 13.27
N GLU A 195 22.51 0.10 13.73
CA GLU A 195 22.70 -0.39 15.10
C GLU A 195 24.14 -0.94 15.26
N ARG A 196 24.77 -0.60 16.38
CA ARG A 196 26.15 -1.00 16.69
C ARG A 196 26.23 -1.67 18.04
N ASP A 197 27.16 -2.63 18.14
CA ASP A 197 27.53 -3.21 19.42
C ASP A 197 28.32 -2.22 20.29
N LYS A 198 28.63 -2.64 21.52
CA LYS A 198 29.42 -1.86 22.49
C LYS A 198 30.82 -1.48 22.01
N ASP A 199 31.37 -2.18 21.02
CA ASP A 199 32.71 -1.99 20.47
C ASP A 199 32.66 -1.11 19.17
N GLY A 200 31.45 -0.75 18.73
CA GLY A 200 31.17 0.10 17.58
C GLY A 200 30.98 -0.65 16.25
N ASN A 201 30.94 -1.98 16.26
CA ASN A 201 30.76 -2.78 15.05
C ASN A 201 29.27 -2.81 14.67
N PRO A 202 28.92 -2.71 13.36
CA PRO A 202 27.54 -2.90 12.92
C PRO A 202 27.00 -4.27 13.32
N THR A 203 25.85 -4.32 13.97
CA THR A 203 25.22 -5.59 14.36
C THR A 203 24.49 -6.28 13.20
N GLY A 204 24.35 -5.61 12.06
CA GLY A 204 23.49 -6.04 10.96
C GLY A 204 22.08 -5.46 11.01
N ILE A 205 21.68 -4.83 12.11
CA ILE A 205 20.38 -4.13 12.17
C ILE A 205 20.49 -2.75 11.50
N LEU A 206 19.70 -2.55 10.45
CA LEU A 206 19.58 -1.30 9.69
C LEU A 206 18.15 -0.76 9.81
N LYS A 207 18.00 0.54 10.06
CA LYS A 207 16.70 1.20 10.25
C LYS A 207 16.45 2.29 9.21
N ASP A 208 15.22 2.37 8.71
CA ASP A 208 14.75 3.37 7.76
C ASP A 208 15.72 3.58 6.57
N ALA A 209 16.21 4.80 6.32
CA ALA A 209 17.04 5.10 5.14
C ALA A 209 18.36 4.30 5.10
N ALA A 210 18.82 3.77 6.24
CA ALA A 210 20.03 2.93 6.28
C ALA A 210 19.82 1.59 5.55
N THR A 211 18.58 1.11 5.43
CA THR A 211 18.25 -0.12 4.68
C THR A 211 18.65 -0.02 3.20
N ALA A 212 18.64 1.19 2.62
CA ALA A 212 19.04 1.44 1.25
C ALA A 212 20.51 1.06 0.95
N LEU A 213 21.37 1.02 1.98
CA LEU A 213 22.78 0.61 1.84
C LEU A 213 22.92 -0.84 1.38
N VAL A 214 22.00 -1.71 1.81
CA VAL A 214 21.95 -3.14 1.42
C VAL A 214 21.05 -3.34 0.21
N VAL A 215 19.88 -2.70 0.16
CA VAL A 215 18.94 -2.84 -0.96
C VAL A 215 19.61 -2.51 -2.31
N ARG A 216 20.49 -1.51 -2.37
CA ARG A 216 21.19 -1.11 -3.61
C ARG A 216 22.10 -2.19 -4.21
N VAL A 217 22.55 -3.17 -3.40
CA VAL A 217 23.42 -4.27 -3.85
C VAL A 217 22.67 -5.59 -3.96
N MET A 218 21.40 -5.62 -3.53
CA MET A 218 20.54 -6.79 -3.65
C MET A 218 20.00 -6.85 -5.10
N PRO A 219 20.12 -7.99 -5.79
CA PRO A 219 19.58 -8.11 -7.14
C PRO A 219 18.05 -8.00 -7.10
N PRO A 220 17.38 -7.51 -8.16
CA PRO A 220 15.93 -7.60 -8.23
C PRO A 220 15.49 -9.07 -8.26
N LEU A 221 14.23 -9.33 -7.91
CA LEU A 221 13.64 -10.65 -8.15
C LEU A 221 13.69 -10.97 -9.65
N SER A 222 13.94 -12.24 -9.98
CA SER A 222 13.82 -12.73 -11.35
C SER A 222 12.36 -12.64 -11.83
N GLY A 223 12.15 -12.68 -13.14
CA GLY A 223 10.79 -12.64 -13.69
C GLY A 223 9.89 -13.79 -13.24
N GLU A 224 10.47 -14.95 -12.95
CA GLU A 224 9.73 -16.08 -12.37
C GLU A 224 9.29 -15.78 -10.94
N GLU A 225 10.20 -15.31 -10.09
CA GLU A 225 9.91 -14.95 -8.70
C GLU A 225 8.88 -13.80 -8.62
N GLN A 226 8.98 -12.80 -9.50
CA GLN A 226 8.00 -11.72 -9.60
C GLN A 226 6.61 -12.24 -9.99
N GLY A 227 6.54 -13.16 -10.97
CA GLY A 227 5.29 -13.83 -11.33
C GLY A 227 4.69 -14.63 -10.18
N GLN A 228 5.53 -15.35 -9.43
CA GLN A 228 5.10 -16.10 -8.24
C GLN A 228 4.58 -15.17 -7.13
N ALA A 229 5.26 -14.05 -6.88
CA ALA A 229 4.86 -13.05 -5.90
C ALA A 229 3.51 -12.41 -6.27
N MET A 230 3.34 -11.99 -7.53
CA MET A 230 2.07 -11.44 -8.03
C MET A 230 0.92 -12.45 -7.84
N GLN A 231 1.15 -13.71 -8.22
CA GLN A 231 0.15 -14.76 -8.08
C GLN A 231 -0.17 -15.08 -6.61
N ALA A 232 0.82 -15.04 -5.72
CA ALA A 232 0.61 -15.20 -4.28
C ALA A 232 -0.24 -14.05 -3.70
N ALA A 233 0.09 -12.79 -4.03
CA ALA A 233 -0.67 -11.63 -3.59
C ALA A 233 -2.13 -11.64 -4.09
N MET A 234 -2.36 -12.00 -5.36
CA MET A 234 -3.72 -12.10 -5.92
C MET A 234 -4.54 -13.22 -5.26
N ARG A 235 -3.91 -14.36 -4.94
CA ARG A 235 -4.59 -15.43 -4.20
C ARG A 235 -4.94 -15.02 -2.77
N GLU A 236 -4.03 -14.31 -2.10
CA GLU A 236 -4.26 -13.80 -0.75
C GLU A 236 -5.43 -12.81 -0.72
N ALA A 237 -5.42 -11.82 -1.62
CA ALA A 237 -6.51 -10.87 -1.75
C ALA A 237 -7.86 -11.57 -2.00
N ALA A 238 -7.90 -12.52 -2.93
CA ALA A 238 -9.11 -13.27 -3.24
C ALA A 238 -9.60 -14.13 -2.06
N ALA A 239 -8.70 -14.75 -1.30
CA ALA A 239 -9.03 -15.56 -0.12
C ALA A 239 -9.70 -14.72 0.99
N HIS A 240 -9.40 -13.42 1.05
CA HIS A 240 -9.96 -12.47 2.00
C HIS A 240 -11.09 -11.60 1.43
N GLY A 241 -11.53 -11.84 0.19
CA GLY A 241 -12.58 -11.06 -0.46
C GLY A 241 -12.17 -9.63 -0.82
N VAL A 242 -10.85 -9.34 -0.83
CA VAL A 242 -10.28 -8.07 -1.27
C VAL A 242 -10.24 -8.06 -2.79
N THR A 243 -10.96 -7.12 -3.39
CA THR A 243 -11.13 -7.01 -4.86
C THR A 243 -10.52 -5.74 -5.44
N SER A 244 -10.11 -4.81 -4.58
CA SER A 244 -9.32 -3.65 -4.93
C SER A 244 -8.34 -3.31 -3.81
N VAL A 245 -7.21 -2.73 -4.18
CA VAL A 245 -6.21 -2.24 -3.25
C VAL A 245 -5.68 -0.88 -3.70
N GLN A 246 -5.22 -0.09 -2.76
CA GLN A 246 -4.36 1.06 -3.05
C GLN A 246 -2.91 0.66 -2.72
N ASN A 247 -2.13 0.46 -3.77
CA ASN A 247 -0.73 0.08 -3.69
C ASN A 247 0.12 1.33 -3.43
N MET A 248 0.86 1.32 -2.31
CA MET A 248 1.71 2.42 -1.90
C MET A 248 3.14 2.19 -2.39
N ALA A 249 3.82 3.28 -2.76
CA ALA A 249 5.26 3.24 -2.96
C ALA A 249 5.99 2.88 -1.65
N ASP A 250 6.98 1.98 -1.75
CA ASP A 250 7.63 1.30 -0.63
C ASP A 250 8.47 2.24 0.25
N THR A 251 9.37 3.01 -0.35
CA THR A 251 10.21 3.99 0.37
C THR A 251 10.50 5.21 -0.49
N ALA A 252 10.95 6.31 0.11
CA ALA A 252 11.37 7.50 -0.63
C ALA A 252 12.53 7.22 -1.60
N GLU A 253 13.37 6.22 -1.29
CA GLU A 253 14.51 5.80 -2.11
C GLU A 253 14.16 4.73 -3.14
N ASP A 254 13.10 3.94 -2.92
CA ASP A 254 12.80 2.80 -3.77
C ASP A 254 12.64 3.25 -5.23
N ARG A 255 13.40 2.58 -6.10
CA ARG A 255 13.38 2.81 -7.55
C ARG A 255 12.74 1.64 -8.29
N SER A 256 12.24 0.63 -7.57
CA SER A 256 11.55 -0.53 -8.14
C SER A 256 10.14 -0.19 -8.62
N GLN A 257 9.59 0.95 -8.18
CA GLN A 257 8.21 1.35 -8.49
C GLN A 257 7.83 1.29 -9.99
N PRO A 258 8.64 1.78 -10.95
CA PRO A 258 8.33 1.63 -12.37
C PRO A 258 8.32 0.16 -12.82
N ASP A 259 9.16 -0.69 -12.25
CA ASP A 259 9.20 -2.13 -12.55
C ASP A 259 7.98 -2.84 -11.96
N ASN A 260 7.58 -2.50 -10.73
CA ASN A 260 6.34 -2.97 -10.10
C ASN A 260 5.11 -2.62 -10.94
N PHE A 261 5.03 -1.39 -11.43
CA PHE A 261 3.96 -0.97 -12.34
C PHE A 261 3.94 -1.77 -13.65
N ARG A 262 5.11 -2.05 -14.24
CA ARG A 262 5.20 -2.90 -15.44
C ARG A 262 4.70 -4.32 -15.19
N TRP A 263 4.88 -4.86 -13.99
CA TRP A 263 4.30 -6.15 -13.62
C TRP A 263 2.77 -6.09 -13.56
N PHE A 264 2.19 -5.05 -12.94
CA PHE A 264 0.74 -4.86 -12.97
C PHE A 264 0.19 -4.73 -14.39
N GLU A 265 0.81 -3.89 -15.23
CA GLU A 265 0.42 -3.70 -16.63
C GLU A 265 0.49 -5.01 -17.41
N LYS A 266 1.59 -5.76 -17.25
CA LYS A 266 1.76 -7.05 -17.93
C LYS A 266 0.68 -8.04 -17.50
N THR A 267 0.41 -8.15 -16.20
CA THR A 267 -0.60 -9.06 -15.67
C THR A 267 -2.02 -8.66 -16.11
N GLU A 268 -2.32 -7.35 -16.21
CA GLU A 268 -3.59 -6.86 -16.77
C GLU A 268 -3.71 -7.19 -18.26
N ARG A 269 -2.67 -6.91 -19.05
CA ARG A 269 -2.63 -7.17 -20.50
C ARG A 269 -2.73 -8.66 -20.84
N ASP A 270 -2.16 -9.52 -20.01
CA ASP A 270 -2.27 -10.97 -20.15
C ASP A 270 -3.64 -11.52 -19.68
N GLY A 271 -4.55 -10.64 -19.20
CA GLY A 271 -5.89 -11.01 -18.73
C GLY A 271 -5.89 -11.75 -17.38
N GLN A 272 -4.82 -11.64 -16.61
CA GLN A 272 -4.60 -12.40 -15.38
C GLN A 272 -4.78 -11.57 -14.11
N LEU A 273 -4.91 -10.24 -14.21
CA LEU A 273 -5.05 -9.37 -13.05
C LEU A 273 -6.46 -9.50 -12.46
N THR A 274 -6.57 -10.08 -11.27
CA THR A 274 -7.86 -10.37 -10.62
C THR A 274 -8.27 -9.33 -9.57
N VAL A 275 -7.38 -8.40 -9.23
CA VAL A 275 -7.57 -7.35 -8.23
C VAL A 275 -7.40 -5.99 -8.88
N ARG A 276 -8.20 -5.00 -8.48
CA ARG A 276 -8.01 -3.62 -8.97
C ARG A 276 -6.89 -2.94 -8.19
N ILE A 277 -5.85 -2.49 -8.89
CA ILE A 277 -4.72 -1.78 -8.32
C ILE A 277 -4.89 -0.28 -8.56
N TYR A 278 -4.90 0.48 -7.47
CA TYR A 278 -4.75 1.93 -7.48
C TYR A 278 -3.34 2.28 -7.02
N GLU A 279 -2.50 2.65 -7.97
CA GLU A 279 -1.08 2.87 -7.79
C GLU A 279 -0.76 4.28 -7.27
N ALA A 280 0.02 4.33 -6.19
CA ALA A 280 0.62 5.54 -5.66
C ALA A 280 2.02 5.75 -6.24
N MET A 281 2.29 6.93 -6.81
CA MET A 281 3.63 7.29 -7.24
C MET A 281 4.37 8.04 -6.11
N PRO A 282 5.70 7.97 -5.99
CA PRO A 282 6.44 8.79 -5.04
C PRO A 282 6.17 10.28 -5.26
N VAL A 283 6.04 11.08 -4.18
CA VAL A 283 5.86 12.55 -4.31
C VAL A 283 7.00 13.19 -5.10
N ARG A 284 8.24 12.68 -5.00
CA ARG A 284 9.37 13.16 -5.82
C ARG A 284 9.10 13.11 -7.34
N ASP A 285 8.20 12.24 -7.79
CA ASP A 285 7.84 12.05 -9.19
C ASP A 285 6.60 12.87 -9.60
N TRP A 286 6.12 13.79 -8.75
CA TRP A 286 4.93 14.62 -9.00
C TRP A 286 4.98 15.34 -10.35
N LYS A 287 6.17 15.85 -10.72
CA LYS A 287 6.34 16.60 -11.97
C LYS A 287 6.14 15.71 -13.18
N THR A 288 6.63 14.48 -13.14
CA THR A 288 6.40 13.49 -14.21
C THR A 288 4.92 13.19 -14.37
N VAL A 289 4.19 12.99 -13.27
CA VAL A 289 2.74 12.74 -13.30
C VAL A 289 1.98 13.97 -13.85
N SER A 290 2.36 15.16 -13.40
CA SER A 290 1.76 16.43 -13.85
C SER A 290 2.06 16.74 -15.31
N ASP A 291 3.29 16.52 -15.80
CA ASP A 291 3.70 16.78 -17.18
C ASP A 291 2.94 15.87 -18.17
N LEU A 292 2.50 14.69 -17.72
CA LEU A 292 1.63 13.79 -18.47
C LEU A 292 0.14 14.24 -18.46
N GLY A 293 -0.20 15.27 -17.70
CA GLY A 293 -1.57 15.79 -17.58
C GLY A 293 -2.49 14.93 -16.72
N ILE A 294 -1.94 14.03 -15.89
CA ILE A 294 -2.73 13.20 -14.98
C ILE A 294 -3.18 14.07 -13.81
N THR A 295 -4.49 14.27 -13.67
CA THR A 295 -5.12 15.11 -12.63
C THR A 295 -6.25 14.38 -11.88
N ALA A 296 -6.54 13.16 -12.30
CA ALA A 296 -7.52 12.26 -11.73
C ALA A 296 -7.04 10.82 -11.96
N PRO A 297 -7.63 9.80 -11.31
CA PRO A 297 -7.23 8.42 -11.50
C PRO A 297 -7.16 8.03 -12.98
N PHE A 298 -5.96 7.75 -13.46
CA PHE A 298 -5.64 7.52 -14.87
C PHE A 298 -5.32 6.05 -15.10
N GLY A 299 -6.02 5.41 -16.04
CA GLY A 299 -5.79 4.02 -16.41
C GLY A 299 -7.08 3.26 -16.75
N GLY A 300 -7.00 1.95 -16.66
CA GLY A 300 -8.06 1.01 -17.00
C GLY A 300 -9.05 0.72 -15.87
N PRO A 301 -9.89 -0.32 -16.04
CA PRO A 301 -10.78 -0.79 -15.00
C PRO A 301 -10.06 -1.57 -13.88
N TYR A 302 -8.88 -2.13 -14.13
CA TYR A 302 -8.09 -2.86 -13.12
C TYR A 302 -6.85 -2.11 -12.66
N LEU A 303 -6.11 -1.43 -13.53
CA LEU A 303 -4.92 -0.67 -13.12
C LEU A 303 -5.12 0.84 -13.31
N ARG A 304 -4.89 1.63 -12.26
CA ARG A 304 -4.91 3.10 -12.32
C ARG A 304 -3.76 3.69 -11.52
N ILE A 305 -3.22 4.81 -11.99
CA ILE A 305 -2.38 5.72 -11.20
C ILE A 305 -3.30 6.79 -10.62
N GLY A 306 -3.20 7.12 -9.33
CA GLY A 306 -4.12 8.15 -8.82
C GLY A 306 -3.72 8.98 -7.61
N ASN A 307 -2.69 8.64 -6.86
CA ASN A 307 -2.19 9.52 -5.80
C ASN A 307 -0.67 9.51 -5.73
N LEU A 308 -0.14 10.37 -4.86
CA LEU A 308 1.27 10.43 -4.52
C LEU A 308 1.50 9.99 -3.08
N LYS A 309 2.61 9.28 -2.85
CA LYS A 309 3.07 8.76 -1.55
C LYS A 309 4.36 9.44 -1.10
N ALA A 310 4.43 9.82 0.18
CA ALA A 310 5.69 10.19 0.85
C ALA A 310 5.70 9.72 2.30
N PHE A 311 6.82 9.94 2.99
CA PHE A 311 7.01 9.54 4.39
C PHE A 311 7.34 10.74 5.27
N ALA A 312 6.82 10.77 6.49
CA ALA A 312 7.18 11.77 7.50
C ALA A 312 8.20 11.24 8.51
N ASP A 313 8.15 9.95 8.83
CA ASP A 313 8.95 9.29 9.86
C ASP A 313 9.01 7.77 9.64
N GLY A 314 9.59 7.06 10.61
CA GLY A 314 9.61 5.60 10.66
C GLY A 314 8.45 5.00 11.46
N ALA A 315 8.71 3.95 12.26
CA ALA A 315 7.71 3.27 13.08
C ALA A 315 8.07 3.18 14.57
N LEU A 316 7.08 2.86 15.40
CA LEU A 316 7.27 2.71 16.84
C LEU A 316 8.20 1.54 17.16
N GLY A 317 8.05 0.41 16.46
CA GLY A 317 8.79 -0.82 16.73
C GLY A 317 10.28 -0.76 16.42
N SER A 318 10.67 0.09 15.48
CA SER A 318 12.04 0.44 15.17
C SER A 318 12.59 1.56 16.06
N ALA A 319 11.76 2.16 16.92
CA ALA A 319 12.04 3.37 17.68
C ALA A 319 12.44 4.55 16.77
N THR A 320 11.80 4.66 15.60
CA THR A 320 12.08 5.69 14.59
C THR A 320 10.88 6.55 14.22
N ALA A 321 9.68 6.22 14.71
CA ALA A 321 8.55 7.15 14.71
C ALA A 321 8.95 8.48 15.38
N TRP A 322 8.67 9.60 14.72
CA TRP A 322 9.18 10.90 15.14
C TRP A 322 8.26 11.50 16.20
N MET A 323 8.75 11.52 17.44
CA MET A 323 7.98 11.90 18.62
C MET A 323 8.37 13.29 19.15
N ASP A 324 7.44 13.95 19.83
CA ASP A 324 7.70 15.21 20.57
C ASP A 324 8.52 14.96 21.85
N GLN A 325 8.36 13.79 22.47
CA GLN A 325 8.99 13.40 23.73
C GLN A 325 9.76 12.08 23.56
N PRO A 326 10.87 11.86 24.29
CA PRO A 326 11.63 10.61 24.20
C PRO A 326 10.76 9.37 24.46
N PHE A 327 11.12 8.22 23.89
CA PHE A 327 10.44 6.95 24.20
C PHE A 327 10.59 6.61 25.69
N ALA A 328 9.61 5.95 26.30
CA ALA A 328 9.63 5.65 27.73
C ALA A 328 10.79 4.73 28.16
N ASN A 329 11.34 3.95 27.23
CA ASN A 329 12.52 3.10 27.43
C ASN A 329 13.84 3.78 27.05
N SER A 330 13.85 5.08 26.74
CA SER A 330 15.06 5.83 26.37
C SER A 330 14.99 7.29 26.79
N GLU A 331 16.01 7.79 27.49
CA GLU A 331 16.04 9.20 27.93
C GLU A 331 16.29 10.20 26.79
N SER A 332 16.76 9.74 25.62
CA SER A 332 17.21 10.63 24.54
C SER A 332 16.60 10.34 23.17
N LYS A 333 16.10 9.12 22.90
CA LYS A 333 15.58 8.79 21.57
C LYS A 333 14.15 9.32 21.38
N THR A 334 13.97 10.20 20.41
CA THR A 334 12.68 10.75 19.97
C THR A 334 12.29 10.29 18.55
N GLY A 335 12.91 9.22 18.07
CA GLY A 335 12.87 8.80 16.66
C GLY A 335 13.49 9.84 15.73
N LEU A 336 13.13 9.77 14.45
CA LEU A 336 13.74 10.63 13.43
C LEU A 336 12.73 10.99 12.32
N PRO A 337 12.85 12.21 11.75
CA PRO A 337 12.15 12.51 10.51
C PRO A 337 12.64 11.60 9.39
N SER A 338 11.75 11.29 8.46
CA SER A 338 12.11 10.67 7.20
C SER A 338 13.07 11.57 6.43
N ARG A 339 13.71 11.01 5.40
CA ARG A 339 14.52 11.80 4.48
C ARG A 339 13.73 12.92 3.80
N ASP A 340 12.47 12.66 3.43
CA ASP A 340 11.62 13.63 2.77
C ASP A 340 11.47 14.91 3.62
N LEU A 341 11.46 14.79 4.95
CA LEU A 341 11.32 15.94 5.86
C LEU A 341 12.64 16.61 6.27
N LEU A 342 13.80 16.14 5.79
CA LEU A 342 15.08 16.76 6.13
C LEU A 342 15.23 18.16 5.52
N ASP A 343 14.65 18.37 4.34
CA ASP A 343 14.50 19.70 3.72
C ASP A 343 13.00 20.03 3.63
N LEU A 344 12.47 20.56 4.73
CA LEU A 344 11.03 20.80 4.88
C LEU A 344 10.48 21.78 3.84
N GLU A 345 11.25 22.79 3.42
CA GLU A 345 10.79 23.75 2.43
C GLU A 345 10.80 23.16 1.02
N GLN A 346 11.82 22.38 0.65
CA GLN A 346 11.84 21.66 -0.63
C GLN A 346 10.73 20.62 -0.70
N PHE A 347 10.46 19.92 0.41
CA PHE A 347 9.34 18.99 0.51
C PHE A 347 8.01 19.71 0.38
N TYR A 348 7.82 20.81 1.11
CA TYR A 348 6.62 21.63 1.00
C TYR A 348 6.40 22.15 -0.42
N ASP A 349 7.44 22.61 -1.12
CA ASP A 349 7.31 23.04 -2.51
C ASP A 349 6.82 21.90 -3.41
N SER A 350 7.33 20.67 -3.21
CA SER A 350 6.85 19.50 -3.94
C SER A 350 5.37 19.21 -3.66
N LEU A 351 4.93 19.24 -2.39
CA LEU A 351 3.53 19.09 -2.03
C LEU A 351 2.65 20.19 -2.63
N ARG A 352 3.10 21.44 -2.57
CA ARG A 352 2.40 22.61 -3.08
C ARG A 352 2.21 22.56 -4.59
N GLN A 353 3.23 22.14 -5.33
CA GLN A 353 3.14 22.02 -6.78
C GLN A 353 2.29 20.83 -7.21
N ALA A 354 2.38 19.70 -6.50
CA ALA A 354 1.53 18.54 -6.74
C ALA A 354 0.05 18.85 -6.47
N ASP A 355 -0.27 19.53 -5.36
CA ASP A 355 -1.63 19.99 -5.06
C ASP A 355 -2.16 20.95 -6.11
N LYS A 356 -1.32 21.90 -6.57
CA LYS A 356 -1.68 22.82 -7.65
C LYS A 356 -1.95 22.11 -8.98
N ALA A 357 -1.31 20.95 -9.21
CA ALA A 357 -1.57 20.08 -10.34
C ALA A 357 -2.82 19.17 -10.14
N GLY A 358 -3.50 19.25 -8.99
CA GLY A 358 -4.68 18.43 -8.68
C GLY A 358 -4.35 17.00 -8.26
N LEU A 359 -3.10 16.72 -7.89
CA LEU A 359 -2.67 15.38 -7.45
C LEU A 359 -3.01 15.15 -5.98
N GLN A 360 -3.61 14.01 -5.67
CA GLN A 360 -3.92 13.62 -4.29
C GLN A 360 -2.63 13.24 -3.54
N LEU A 361 -2.49 13.70 -2.31
CA LEU A 361 -1.33 13.44 -1.44
C LEU A 361 -1.70 12.43 -0.33
N SER A 362 -0.86 11.41 -0.16
CA SER A 362 -0.94 10.38 0.90
C SER A 362 0.40 10.30 1.62
N ILE A 363 0.45 10.68 2.89
CA ILE A 363 1.72 10.82 3.61
C ILE A 363 1.72 9.91 4.83
N HIS A 364 2.71 9.03 4.93
CA HIS A 364 2.96 8.21 6.12
C HIS A 364 3.32 9.11 7.30
N ALA A 365 2.64 8.96 8.44
CA ALA A 365 3.03 9.56 9.70
C ALA A 365 2.58 8.71 10.90
N ILE A 366 3.53 8.17 11.66
CA ILE A 366 3.24 7.34 12.84
C ILE A 366 3.36 8.15 14.14
N GLY A 367 4.46 8.87 14.32
CA GLY A 367 4.74 9.64 15.53
C GLY A 367 3.90 10.92 15.64
N ASP A 368 3.75 11.41 16.88
CA ASP A 368 2.90 12.56 17.17
C ASP A 368 3.44 13.87 16.57
N ARG A 369 4.77 14.03 16.57
CA ARG A 369 5.44 15.15 15.91
C ARG A 369 5.36 15.06 14.38
N ALA A 370 5.49 13.85 13.81
CA ALA A 370 5.32 13.63 12.38
C ALA A 370 3.92 14.04 11.92
N ASN A 371 2.88 13.55 12.60
CA ASN A 371 1.49 13.87 12.31
C ASN A 371 1.22 15.37 12.38
N ARG A 372 1.67 16.03 13.46
CA ARG A 372 1.52 17.49 13.61
C ARG A 372 2.19 18.26 12.48
N THR A 373 3.41 17.84 12.10
CA THR A 373 4.17 18.48 11.02
C THR A 373 3.42 18.40 9.69
N ILE A 374 2.88 17.23 9.34
CA ILE A 374 2.10 17.08 8.10
C ILE A 374 0.81 17.90 8.14
N LEU A 375 0.11 17.94 9.27
CA LEU A 375 -1.06 18.81 9.44
C LEU A 375 -0.72 20.30 9.31
N ASP A 376 0.47 20.74 9.74
CA ASP A 376 0.95 22.12 9.55
C ASP A 376 1.20 22.42 8.07
N LEU A 377 1.83 21.49 7.34
CA LEU A 377 2.06 21.60 5.91
C LEU A 377 0.75 21.63 5.12
N TYR A 378 -0.23 20.80 5.48
CA TYR A 378 -1.56 20.81 4.88
C TYR A 378 -2.34 22.09 5.16
N ALA A 379 -2.27 22.63 6.38
CA ALA A 379 -2.85 23.94 6.68
C ALA A 379 -2.19 25.07 5.87
N ARG A 380 -0.87 24.99 5.64
CA ARG A 380 -0.15 25.93 4.77
C ARG A 380 -0.59 25.78 3.30
N LEU A 381 -0.76 24.54 2.84
CA LEU A 381 -1.23 24.20 1.50
C LEU A 381 -2.60 24.83 1.19
N GLU A 382 -3.57 24.72 2.10
CA GLU A 382 -4.90 25.34 1.93
C GLU A 382 -4.84 26.87 1.84
N ARG A 383 -3.92 27.51 2.59
CA ARG A 383 -3.72 28.95 2.54
C ARG A 383 -3.10 29.40 1.21
N ASP A 384 -2.09 28.67 0.73
CA ASP A 384 -1.29 29.07 -0.42
C ASP A 384 -1.98 28.75 -1.76
N ASN A 385 -2.66 27.60 -1.85
CA ASN A 385 -3.32 27.15 -3.08
C ASN A 385 -4.85 27.34 -3.08
N GLY A 386 -5.44 27.82 -1.98
CA GLY A 386 -6.87 28.11 -1.86
C GLY A 386 -7.76 26.88 -1.61
N PRO A 387 -9.09 27.02 -1.63
CA PRO A 387 -10.02 25.92 -1.35
C PRO A 387 -10.06 24.89 -2.49
N ALA A 388 -9.99 23.60 -2.14
CA ALA A 388 -10.14 22.48 -3.07
C ALA A 388 -10.62 21.22 -2.34
N ASP A 389 -11.28 20.29 -3.05
CA ASP A 389 -11.53 18.94 -2.51
C ASP A 389 -10.30 18.05 -2.74
N ARG A 390 -9.29 18.24 -1.90
CA ARG A 390 -7.97 17.61 -2.04
C ARG A 390 -7.95 16.12 -1.71
N ARG A 391 -8.89 15.69 -0.86
CA ARG A 391 -8.90 14.35 -0.25
C ARG A 391 -7.53 13.96 0.32
N LEU A 392 -6.85 14.90 0.98
CA LEU A 392 -5.54 14.67 1.61
C LEU A 392 -5.62 13.47 2.55
N ARG A 393 -4.55 12.66 2.59
CA ARG A 393 -4.49 11.48 3.44
C ARG A 393 -3.26 11.50 4.32
N ILE A 394 -3.46 11.12 5.56
CA ILE A 394 -2.37 10.65 6.41
C ILE A 394 -2.54 9.15 6.60
N GLU A 395 -1.48 8.43 6.26
CA GLU A 395 -1.39 6.98 6.44
C GLU A 395 -0.93 6.68 7.87
N HIS A 396 -1.51 5.64 8.45
CA HIS A 396 -1.37 5.22 9.85
C HIS A 396 -2.04 6.17 10.83
N ALA A 397 -1.57 7.42 10.92
CA ALA A 397 -2.00 8.41 11.92
C ALA A 397 -2.07 7.80 13.33
N GLN A 398 -1.02 7.07 13.69
CA GLN A 398 -1.10 6.05 14.73
C GLN A 398 -1.00 6.62 16.15
N HIS A 399 -0.03 7.51 16.40
CA HIS A 399 0.18 8.14 17.69
C HIS A 399 -0.07 9.63 17.54
N LEU A 400 -1.16 10.12 18.13
CA LEU A 400 -1.61 11.49 17.96
C LEU A 400 -1.63 12.24 19.29
N HIS A 401 -1.40 13.54 19.19
CA HIS A 401 -1.75 14.45 20.27
C HIS A 401 -3.24 14.79 20.19
N PRO A 402 -4.00 14.73 21.32
CA PRO A 402 -5.45 14.96 21.29
C PRO A 402 -5.92 16.27 20.62
N PRO A 403 -5.19 17.41 20.75
CA PRO A 403 -5.55 18.63 20.01
C PRO A 403 -5.53 18.48 18.48
N ASP A 404 -4.75 17.54 17.93
CA ASP A 404 -4.65 17.34 16.48
C ASP A 404 -5.91 16.66 15.89
N TYR A 405 -6.75 15.99 16.70
CA TYR A 405 -8.01 15.39 16.22
C TYR A 405 -8.93 16.41 15.53
N ALA A 406 -9.08 17.59 16.13
CA ALA A 406 -9.90 18.66 15.56
C ALA A 406 -9.30 19.21 14.25
N ARG A 407 -7.98 19.11 14.07
CA ARG A 407 -7.29 19.57 12.87
C ARG A 407 -7.52 18.65 11.68
N PHE A 408 -7.54 17.34 11.89
CA PHE A 408 -7.94 16.37 10.86
C PHE A 408 -9.32 16.72 10.30
N ALA A 409 -10.30 16.95 11.17
CA ALA A 409 -11.65 17.33 10.77
C ALA A 409 -11.69 18.68 10.05
N LYS A 410 -11.01 19.70 10.58
CA LYS A 410 -10.96 21.04 10.00
C LYS A 410 -10.35 21.06 8.60
N LEU A 411 -9.27 20.31 8.39
CA LEU A 411 -8.55 20.19 7.12
C LEU A 411 -9.15 19.11 6.20
N ARG A 412 -10.20 18.39 6.66
CA ARG A 412 -10.86 17.28 5.94
C ARG A 412 -9.87 16.21 5.48
N VAL A 413 -8.85 15.94 6.31
CA VAL A 413 -7.83 14.91 6.05
C VAL A 413 -8.45 13.53 6.32
N ILE A 414 -8.31 12.64 5.34
CA ILE A 414 -8.71 11.24 5.44
C ILE A 414 -7.65 10.50 6.26
N VAL A 415 -8.10 9.82 7.30
CA VAL A 415 -7.25 8.99 8.16
C VAL A 415 -7.27 7.56 7.62
N SER A 416 -6.15 7.10 7.07
CA SER A 416 -6.00 5.76 6.49
C SER A 416 -5.29 4.86 7.50
N MET A 417 -6.08 4.27 8.40
CA MET A 417 -5.59 3.50 9.56
C MET A 417 -5.55 2.00 9.28
N GLN A 418 -4.69 1.28 10.01
CA GLN A 418 -4.60 -0.18 10.01
C GLN A 418 -5.03 -0.69 11.39
N PRO A 419 -6.33 -0.98 11.63
CA PRO A 419 -6.83 -1.36 12.95
C PRO A 419 -6.12 -2.56 13.58
N TYR A 420 -5.59 -3.46 12.75
CA TYR A 420 -4.82 -4.62 13.23
C TYR A 420 -3.57 -4.22 14.01
N HIS A 421 -2.97 -3.04 13.78
CA HIS A 421 -1.82 -2.56 14.55
C HIS A 421 -2.14 -2.47 16.05
N ALA A 422 -3.34 -2.00 16.43
CA ALA A 422 -3.75 -1.97 17.84
C ALA A 422 -3.70 -3.35 18.53
N ILE A 423 -3.81 -4.43 17.76
CA ILE A 423 -3.66 -5.81 18.24
C ILE A 423 -2.21 -6.30 18.11
N ASP A 424 -1.49 -5.88 17.07
CA ASP A 424 -0.12 -6.33 16.80
C ASP A 424 0.91 -5.57 17.66
N ASP A 425 1.18 -4.30 17.37
CA ASP A 425 2.16 -3.50 18.11
C ASP A 425 1.61 -2.92 19.43
N GLY A 426 0.28 -2.78 19.53
CA GLY A 426 -0.39 -2.38 20.77
C GLY A 426 -0.03 -3.24 22.00
N ARG A 427 0.39 -4.49 21.80
CA ARG A 427 0.85 -5.42 22.86
C ARG A 427 2.05 -4.90 23.65
N TRP A 428 2.91 -4.09 23.02
CA TRP A 428 4.15 -3.58 23.61
C TRP A 428 4.30 -2.06 23.46
N ALA A 429 3.41 -1.38 22.72
CA ALA A 429 3.47 0.05 22.50
C ALA A 429 3.49 0.89 23.80
N GLU A 430 2.81 0.44 24.86
CA GLU A 430 2.86 1.12 26.17
C GLU A 430 4.29 1.15 26.74
N THR A 431 5.11 0.14 26.49
CA THR A 431 6.52 0.12 26.96
C THR A 431 7.37 1.18 26.25
N MET A 432 6.96 1.60 25.05
CA MET A 432 7.62 2.63 24.25
C MET A 432 7.08 4.03 24.54
N LEU A 433 5.80 4.19 24.88
CA LEU A 433 5.15 5.50 25.03
C LEU A 433 4.84 5.87 26.48
N GLY A 434 4.74 4.88 27.36
CA GLY A 434 4.29 5.02 28.74
C GLY A 434 2.75 5.12 28.87
N PRO A 435 2.24 4.96 30.11
CA PRO A 435 0.80 4.78 30.40
C PRO A 435 -0.07 6.01 30.11
N THR A 436 0.54 7.18 29.94
CA THR A 436 -0.16 8.43 29.64
C THR A 436 -0.31 8.65 28.14
N ARG A 437 0.78 8.56 27.37
CA ARG A 437 0.77 8.84 25.92
C ARG A 437 0.11 7.74 25.11
N ILE A 438 0.15 6.48 25.57
CA ILE A 438 -0.51 5.38 24.84
C ILE A 438 -2.03 5.58 24.71
N ARG A 439 -2.66 6.35 25.60
CA ARG A 439 -4.12 6.56 25.64
C ARG A 439 -4.68 7.29 24.42
N SER A 440 -3.85 8.01 23.67
CA SER A 440 -4.25 8.74 22.46
C SER A 440 -3.82 8.06 21.17
N SER A 441 -3.26 6.85 21.27
CA SER A 441 -2.86 6.03 20.12
C SER A 441 -4.06 5.27 19.53
N TYR A 442 -4.02 5.03 18.21
CA TYR A 442 -5.06 4.32 17.45
C TYR A 442 -6.48 4.89 17.62
N ALA A 443 -6.57 6.20 17.88
CA ALA A 443 -7.79 6.90 18.28
C ALA A 443 -8.56 7.54 17.12
#